data_AF-A0A2P7S180-F1
#
_entry.id   AF-A0A2P7S180-F1
#
_cell.length_a   1.000
_cell.length_b   1.000
_cell.length_c   1.000
_cell.angle_alpha   90.00
_cell.angle_beta   90.00
_cell.angle_gamma   90.00
#
_symmetry.space_group_name_H-M   'P 1'
#
loop_
_entity.id
_entity.type
_entity.pdbx_description
1 polymer ?
#
loop_
_entity_poly.entity_id
_entity_poly.type
_entity_poly.pdbx_seq_one_letter_code
_entity_poly.pdbx_strand_id
1 'polypeptide(L)'
;MIKLTDKEKRFLKRVDQITHIPWTDKIIAMDVRGKPMRLSRATFARLKDDGIIIRSSGDLSTDIYVMNPAPVTPDVEEVQQTP
;
A
#
# COMPACT_ATOMS: atom_id res chain seq x y z
N MET A 1 -18.10 -4.27 3.98
CA MET A 1 -16.96 -5.07 3.48
C MET A 1 -16.06 -4.14 2.69
N ILE A 2 -14.81 -3.95 3.14
CA ILE A 2 -13.85 -3.07 2.47
C ILE A 2 -13.31 -3.80 1.24
N LYS A 3 -13.43 -3.20 0.06
CA LYS A 3 -13.00 -3.78 -1.22
C LYS A 3 -11.90 -2.95 -1.86
N LEU A 4 -10.85 -3.60 -2.32
CA LEU A 4 -9.79 -2.98 -3.10
C LEU A 4 -10.12 -3.05 -4.59
N THR A 5 -9.85 -1.96 -5.31
CA THR A 5 -9.83 -1.97 -6.77
C THR A 5 -8.59 -2.69 -7.28
N ASP A 6 -8.64 -3.21 -8.50
CA ASP A 6 -7.47 -3.90 -9.10
C ASP A 6 -6.24 -3.00 -9.19
N LYS A 7 -6.45 -1.69 -9.36
CA LYS A 7 -5.36 -0.71 -9.37
C LYS A 7 -4.69 -0.62 -8.00
N GLU A 8 -5.47 -0.58 -6.92
CA GLU A 8 -4.95 -0.53 -5.55
C GLU A 8 -4.23 -1.83 -5.18
N LYS A 9 -4.81 -2.99 -5.50
CA LYS A 9 -4.15 -4.30 -5.30
C LYS A 9 -2.79 -4.35 -6.00
N ARG A 10 -2.74 -3.97 -7.29
CA ARG A 10 -1.48 -3.93 -8.07
C ARG A 10 -0.47 -2.94 -7.50
N PHE A 11 -0.92 -1.77 -7.07
CA PHE A 11 -0.04 -0.78 -6.47
C PHE A 11 0.56 -1.28 -5.16
N LEU A 12 -0.27 -1.77 -4.24
CA LEU A 12 0.17 -2.29 -2.95
C LEU A 12 1.17 -3.43 -3.12
N LYS A 13 0.86 -4.42 -3.97
CA LYS A 13 1.79 -5.53 -4.28
C LYS A 13 3.14 -5.01 -4.79
N ARG A 14 3.10 -4.04 -5.72
CA ARG A 14 4.31 -3.56 -6.38
C ARG A 14 5.18 -2.72 -5.47
N VAL A 15 4.56 -1.85 -4.67
CA VAL A 15 5.28 -1.03 -3.69
C VAL A 15 5.98 -1.92 -2.66
N ASP A 16 5.27 -2.90 -2.13
CA ASP A 16 5.80 -3.83 -1.14
C ASP A 16 7.01 -4.62 -1.67
N GLN A 17 6.88 -5.18 -2.88
CA GLN A 17 7.96 -5.90 -3.55
C GLN A 17 9.19 -5.04 -3.87
N ILE A 18 9.02 -3.78 -4.28
CA ILE A 18 10.15 -2.94 -4.73
C ILE A 18 10.89 -2.34 -3.53
N THR A 19 10.14 -1.85 -2.55
CA THR A 19 10.74 -1.00 -1.53
C THR A 19 11.29 -1.78 -0.36
N HIS A 20 10.70 -2.93 0.01
CA HIS A 20 11.05 -3.70 1.22
C HIS A 20 11.15 -2.87 2.53
N ILE A 21 10.85 -1.58 2.48
CA ILE A 21 10.98 -0.59 3.54
C ILE A 21 9.70 0.24 3.61
N PRO A 22 9.38 0.81 4.77
CA PRO A 22 8.25 1.72 4.91
C PRO A 22 8.29 2.87 3.88
N TRP A 23 7.13 3.24 3.32
CA TRP A 23 6.99 4.26 2.27
C TRP A 23 6.06 5.43 2.63
N THR A 24 6.20 6.56 1.96
CA THR A 24 5.35 7.76 2.15
C THR A 24 4.18 7.82 1.17
N ASP A 25 3.25 8.76 1.38
CA ASP A 25 2.13 9.05 0.46
C ASP A 25 2.58 9.60 -0.92
N LYS A 26 3.88 9.90 -1.06
CA LYS A 26 4.52 10.34 -2.30
C LYS A 26 5.11 9.20 -3.11
N ILE A 27 5.06 7.96 -2.62
CA ILE A 27 5.67 6.83 -3.33
C ILE A 27 5.01 6.61 -4.70
N ILE A 28 5.87 6.30 -5.67
CA ILE A 28 5.48 5.97 -7.04
C ILE A 28 5.94 4.53 -7.28
N ALA A 29 5.00 3.66 -7.64
CA ALA A 29 5.30 2.32 -8.12
C ALA A 29 5.45 2.34 -9.65
N MET A 30 6.18 1.38 -10.20
CA MET A 30 6.24 1.17 -11.65
C MET A 30 5.43 -0.07 -12.01
N ASP A 31 4.45 0.06 -12.91
CA ASP A 31 3.72 -1.10 -13.41
C ASP A 31 4.62 -2.03 -14.23
N VAL A 32 4.08 -3.19 -14.66
CA VAL A 32 4.82 -4.21 -15.43
C VAL A 32 5.33 -3.71 -16.79
N ARG A 33 4.85 -2.55 -17.27
CA ARG A 33 5.24 -1.90 -18.51
C ARG A 33 6.20 -0.74 -18.27
N GLY A 34 6.64 -0.51 -17.03
CA GLY A 34 7.49 0.61 -16.65
C GLY A 34 6.76 1.95 -16.60
N LYS A 35 5.42 1.95 -16.51
CA LYS A 35 4.66 3.20 -16.35
C LYS A 35 4.52 3.55 -14.87
N PRO A 36 4.72 4.83 -14.49
CA PRO A 36 4.50 5.26 -13.12
C PRO A 36 3.02 5.10 -12.73
N MET A 37 2.82 4.52 -11.56
CA MET A 37 1.54 4.32 -10.91
C MET A 37 1.58 4.97 -9.54
N ARG A 38 0.60 5.82 -9.27
CA ARG A 38 0.43 6.51 -7.99
C ARG A 38 -1.03 6.42 -7.54
N LEU A 39 -1.22 6.35 -6.23
CA LEU A 39 -2.53 6.55 -5.61
C LEU A 39 -2.83 8.03 -5.47
N SER A 40 -4.11 8.39 -5.56
CA SER A 40 -4.52 9.74 -5.21
C SER A 40 -4.38 9.94 -3.70
N ARG A 41 -4.25 11.20 -3.24
CA ARG A 41 -4.22 11.50 -1.80
C ARG A 41 -5.48 11.01 -1.08
N ALA A 42 -6.64 11.15 -1.70
CA ALA A 42 -7.91 10.67 -1.16
C ALA A 42 -7.92 9.14 -1.02
N THR A 43 -7.41 8.42 -2.03
CA THR A 43 -7.27 6.96 -1.98
C THR A 43 -6.32 6.54 -0.87
N PHE A 44 -5.17 7.21 -0.73
CA PHE A 44 -4.20 6.91 0.31
C PHE A 44 -4.77 7.10 1.72
N ALA A 45 -5.49 8.22 1.94
CA ALA A 45 -6.19 8.47 3.19
C ALA A 45 -7.23 7.38 3.49
N ARG A 46 -8.03 6.99 2.49
CA ARG A 46 -8.99 5.89 2.63
C ARG A 46 -8.31 4.58 3.03
N LEU A 47 -7.22 4.19 2.38
CA LEU A 47 -6.50 2.96 2.72
C LEU A 47 -5.95 2.98 4.15
N LYS A 48 -5.56 4.16 4.65
CA LYS A 48 -5.13 4.35 6.05
C LYS A 48 -6.30 4.18 7.01
N ASP A 49 -7.42 4.86 6.74
CA ASP A 49 -8.60 4.86 7.60
C ASP A 49 -9.27 3.47 7.63
N ASP A 50 -9.22 2.76 6.49
CA ASP A 50 -9.66 1.37 6.35
C ASP A 50 -8.70 0.37 7.03
N GLY A 51 -7.54 0.81 7.54
CA GLY A 51 -6.55 -0.05 8.20
C GLY A 51 -5.79 -0.97 7.25
N ILE A 52 -5.82 -0.71 5.94
CA ILE A 52 -5.09 -1.49 4.92
C ILE A 52 -3.60 -1.17 4.95
N ILE A 53 -3.27 0.10 5.16
CA ILE A 53 -1.91 0.56 5.46
C ILE A 53 -1.87 1.16 6.86
N ILE A 54 -0.77 0.97 7.57
CA ILE A 54 -0.57 1.51 8.91
C ILE A 54 0.69 2.33 8.95
N ARG A 55 0.72 3.33 9.85
CA ARG A 55 1.93 4.12 10.07
C ARG A 55 3.00 3.23 10.71
N SER A 56 4.19 3.21 10.12
CA SER A 56 5.35 2.55 10.71
C SER A 56 5.82 3.34 11.92
N SER A 57 5.98 2.64 13.05
CA SER A 57 6.30 3.22 14.37
C SER A 57 7.77 3.62 14.53
N GLY A 58 8.59 3.52 13.49
CA GLY A 58 10.05 3.70 13.57
C GLY A 58 10.55 5.14 13.47
N ASP A 59 9.80 6.04 12.83
CA ASP A 59 10.28 7.41 12.60
C ASP A 59 9.16 8.44 12.85
N LEU A 60 9.33 9.25 13.90
CA LEU A 60 8.35 10.26 14.32
C LEU A 60 8.33 11.49 13.40
N SER A 61 9.39 11.66 12.59
CA SER A 61 9.61 12.85 11.76
C SER A 61 8.92 12.81 10.40
N THR A 62 8.66 11.59 9.89
CA THR A 62 8.06 11.37 8.58
C THR A 62 6.86 10.46 8.72
N ASP A 63 5.74 10.79 8.06
CA ASP A 63 4.59 9.88 7.96
C ASP A 63 4.94 8.74 6.99
N ILE A 64 5.58 7.72 7.53
CA ILE A 64 5.94 6.51 6.80
C ILE A 64 4.93 5.41 7.09
N TYR A 65 4.56 4.65 6.07
CA TYR A 65 3.50 3.65 6.07
C TYR A 65 4.01 2.31 5.56
N VAL A 66 3.37 1.24 6.02
CA VAL A 66 3.57 -0.13 5.56
C VAL A 66 2.21 -0.76 5.30
N MET A 67 2.17 -1.86 4.53
CA MET A 67 0.98 -2.70 4.52
C MET A 67 0.73 -3.25 5.92
N ASN A 68 -0.55 -3.32 6.31
CA ASN A 68 -0.92 -3.90 7.59
C ASN A 68 -0.61 -5.41 7.59
N PRO A 69 0.27 -5.91 8.47
CA PRO A 69 0.58 -7.34 8.55
C PRO A 69 -0.57 -8.19 9.10
N ALA A 70 -1.57 -7.58 9.73
CA ALA A 70 -2.82 -8.21 10.14
C ALA A 70 -3.93 -7.79 9.16
N PRO A 71 -4.20 -8.57 8.09
CA PRO A 71 -5.12 -8.15 7.04
C PRO A 71 -6.55 -7.96 7.59
N VAL A 72 -7.08 -6.75 7.39
CA VAL A 72 -8.44 -6.35 7.77
C VAL A 72 -9.50 -6.74 6.74
N THR A 73 -9.07 -7.26 5.59
CA THR A 73 -9.92 -7.78 4.51
C THR A 73 -9.19 -8.87 3.71
N PRO A 74 -9.89 -9.89 3.15
CA PRO A 74 -9.29 -10.92 2.31
C PRO A 74 -8.50 -10.36 1.12
N ASP A 75 -8.92 -9.20 0.59
CA ASP A 75 -8.24 -8.53 -0.52
C ASP A 75 -6.78 -8.13 -0.20
N VAL A 76 -6.45 -7.89 1.08
CA VAL A 76 -5.09 -7.55 1.54
C VAL A 76 -4.27 -8.82 1.77
N GLU A 77 -4.92 -9.90 2.23
CA GLU A 77 -4.30 -11.21 2.38
C GLU A 77 -3.85 -11.76 1.01
N GLU A 78 -4.67 -11.64 -0.03
CA GLU A 78 -4.29 -12.01 -1.41
C GLU A 78 -3.05 -11.26 -1.92
N VAL A 79 -2.94 -9.97 -1.57
CA VAL A 79 -1.79 -9.13 -1.96
C VAL A 79 -0.51 -9.59 -1.27
N GLN A 80 -0.60 -10.09 -0.03
CA GLN A 80 0.54 -10.56 0.76
C GLN A 80 0.94 -12.01 0.46
N GLN A 81 0.00 -12.87 0.04
CA GLN A 81 0.23 -14.31 -0.16
C GLN A 81 0.80 -14.68 -1.54
N THR A 82 0.89 -13.74 -2.48
CA THR A 82 1.33 -14.04 -3.84
C THR A 82 2.78 -13.59 -4.07
N PRO A 83 3.74 -14.51 -4.34
CA PRO A 83 5.13 -14.16 -4.65
C PRO A 83 5.27 -13.11 -5.77
#